data_AF-A0A536VRH9-F1
#
_entry.id   AF-A0A536VRH9-F1
#
_cell.length_a   1.000
_cell.length_b   1.000
_cell.length_c   1.000
_cell.angle_alpha   90.00
_cell.angle_beta   90.00
_cell.angle_gamma   90.00
#
_symmetry.space_group_name_H-M   'P 1'
#
loop_
_entity.id
_entity.type
_entity.pdbx_description
1 polymer ?
#
loop_
_entity_poly.entity_id
_entity_poly.type
_entity_poly.pdbx_seq_one_letter_code
_entity_poly.pdbx_strand_id
1 'polypeptide(L)'
;MRKLAILVFAVASSFCVALAQTPEGPLTSFPYTPGLDVNAMDKSVDPCVNFYQYACGGWMEKNPIPSDQARWSVYGKLSQDNQSRRSATISRRAWMKPPSSSSAPSPCSRTWRASMR
;
A
#
# COMPACT_ATOMS: atom_id res chain seq x y z
N MET A 1 -33.91 31.02 12.10
CA MET A 1 -34.07 29.56 12.32
C MET A 1 -33.81 28.75 11.05
N ARG A 2 -34.58 28.87 9.95
CA ARG A 2 -34.31 28.14 8.67
C ARG A 2 -32.98 28.49 7.99
N LYS A 3 -32.53 29.74 8.05
CA LYS A 3 -31.24 30.18 7.45
C LYS A 3 -30.01 29.66 8.20
N LEU A 4 -30.15 29.38 9.51
CA LEU A 4 -29.07 28.83 10.34
C LEU A 4 -28.89 27.33 10.08
N ALA A 5 -29.99 26.60 9.85
CA ALA A 5 -29.96 25.18 9.48
C ALA A 5 -29.33 24.91 8.09
N ILE A 6 -29.50 25.82 7.14
CA ILE A 6 -28.90 25.70 5.79
C ILE A 6 -27.38 25.90 5.82
N LEU A 7 -26.87 26.76 6.71
CA LEU A 7 -25.43 26.96 6.87
C LEU A 7 -24.74 25.79 7.57
N VAL A 8 -25.41 25.11 8.50
CA VAL A 8 -24.85 23.91 9.16
C VAL A 8 -24.71 22.74 8.18
N PHE A 9 -25.64 22.58 7.23
CA PHE A 9 -25.56 21.54 6.21
C PHE A 9 -24.46 21.81 5.15
N ALA A 10 -24.17 23.07 4.82
CA ALA A 10 -23.16 23.41 3.81
C ALA A 10 -21.70 23.23 4.30
N VAL A 11 -21.46 23.34 5.61
CA VAL A 11 -20.11 23.16 6.18
C VAL A 11 -19.78 21.67 6.38
N ALA A 12 -20.78 20.81 6.57
CA ALA A 12 -20.59 19.36 6.73
C ALA A 12 -20.13 18.66 5.44
N SER A 13 -20.44 19.20 4.26
CA SER A 13 -20.03 18.63 2.97
C SER A 13 -18.57 18.88 2.59
N SER A 14 -17.88 19.81 3.28
CA SER A 14 -16.54 20.23 2.88
C SER A 14 -15.40 19.62 3.72
N PHE A 15 -15.70 18.72 4.65
CA PHE A 15 -14.71 18.12 5.56
C PHE A 15 -14.57 16.59 5.42
N CYS A 16 -14.99 16.00 4.30
CA CYS A 16 -14.96 14.54 4.09
C CYS A 16 -13.90 14.03 3.09
N VAL A 17 -12.93 14.84 2.64
CA VAL A 17 -11.93 14.38 1.64
C VAL A 17 -10.50 14.72 2.05
N ALA A 18 -10.11 14.41 3.30
CA ALA A 18 -8.72 14.60 3.73
C ALA A 18 -8.18 13.53 4.69
N LEU A 19 -8.85 12.39 4.85
CA LEU A 19 -8.32 11.28 5.64
C LEU A 19 -7.81 10.16 4.73
N ALA A 20 -6.50 10.23 4.53
CA ALA A 20 -5.61 9.07 4.42
C ALA A 20 -5.79 8.14 3.20
N GLN A 21 -5.37 8.62 2.04
CA GLN A 21 -4.68 7.75 1.10
C GLN A 21 -3.39 8.46 0.69
N THR A 22 -2.29 8.18 1.39
CA THR A 22 -0.97 8.48 0.86
C THR A 22 -0.87 7.71 -0.46
N PRO A 23 -0.66 8.38 -1.61
CA PRO A 23 -0.36 7.66 -2.83
C PRO A 23 0.96 6.94 -2.57
N GLU A 24 0.90 5.63 -2.36
CA GLU A 24 2.06 4.76 -2.19
C GLU A 24 2.81 4.78 -3.52
N GLY A 25 3.72 5.73 -3.66
CA GLY A 25 4.57 5.86 -4.83
C GLY A 25 5.42 4.59 -5.03
N PRO A 26 5.95 4.37 -6.24
CA PRO A 26 6.74 3.18 -6.51
C PRO A 26 7.95 3.13 -5.58
N LEU A 27 8.06 2.06 -4.80
CA LEU A 27 9.11 1.94 -3.78
C LEU A 27 10.50 1.95 -4.44
N THR A 28 11.49 2.64 -3.85
CA THR A 28 12.89 2.75 -4.34
C THR A 28 13.91 1.95 -3.50
N SER A 29 13.53 1.57 -2.28
CA SER A 29 14.15 0.55 -1.41
C SER A 29 13.05 -0.31 -0.77
N PHE A 30 13.39 -1.47 -0.22
CA PHE A 30 12.46 -2.17 0.66
C PHE A 30 12.56 -1.56 2.06
N PRO A 31 11.43 -1.32 2.75
CA PRO A 31 11.47 -0.95 4.16
C PRO A 31 12.06 -2.09 4.98
N TYR A 32 12.91 -1.75 5.96
CA TYR A 32 13.46 -2.75 6.88
C TYR A 32 12.32 -3.37 7.69
N THR A 33 12.23 -4.70 7.66
CA THR A 33 11.29 -5.47 8.48
C THR A 33 12.12 -6.41 9.37
N PRO A 34 12.08 -6.24 10.70
CA PRO A 34 12.75 -7.15 11.61
C PRO A 34 12.22 -8.58 11.48
N GLY A 35 13.06 -9.58 11.72
CA GLY A 35 12.60 -10.99 11.81
C GLY A 35 11.58 -11.21 12.93
N LEU A 36 11.63 -10.38 13.98
CA LEU A 36 10.63 -10.29 15.04
C LEU A 36 10.40 -8.81 15.39
N ASP A 37 9.21 -8.30 15.12
CA ASP A 37 8.81 -6.94 15.52
C ASP A 37 7.98 -7.01 16.81
N VAL A 38 8.61 -6.64 17.93
CA VAL A 38 7.95 -6.63 19.24
C VAL A 38 6.84 -5.57 19.36
N ASN A 39 6.78 -4.61 18.43
CA ASN A 39 5.73 -3.59 18.37
C ASN A 39 4.48 -4.06 17.60
N ALA A 40 4.58 -5.21 16.94
CA ALA A 40 3.46 -5.89 16.27
C ALA A 40 2.66 -6.78 17.24
N MET A 41 3.18 -7.01 18.43
CA MET A 41 2.56 -7.82 19.48
C MET A 41 1.59 -6.98 20.31
N ASP A 42 0.49 -7.60 20.74
CA ASP A 42 -0.45 -7.05 21.73
C ASP A 42 -0.14 -7.66 23.11
N LYS A 43 0.68 -6.94 23.89
CA LYS A 43 1.12 -7.41 25.20
C LYS A 43 0.05 -7.30 26.30
N SER A 44 -1.14 -6.79 25.98
CA SER A 44 -2.26 -6.74 26.93
C SER A 44 -3.00 -8.07 27.05
N VAL A 45 -2.82 -8.97 26.07
CA VAL A 45 -3.48 -10.27 26.01
C VAL A 45 -2.63 -11.34 26.68
N ASP A 46 -3.26 -12.23 27.44
CA ASP A 46 -2.58 -13.41 27.97
C ASP A 46 -2.23 -14.40 26.83
N PRO A 47 -0.94 -14.68 26.56
CA PRO A 47 -0.54 -15.61 25.52
C PRO A 47 -1.02 -17.04 25.75
N CYS A 48 -1.26 -17.45 27.00
CA CYS A 48 -1.76 -18.79 27.34
C CYS A 48 -3.23 -18.97 26.94
N VAL A 49 -3.98 -17.87 26.79
CA VAL A 49 -5.40 -17.87 26.41
C VAL A 49 -5.58 -17.65 24.92
N ASN A 50 -4.88 -16.66 24.35
CA ASN A 50 -4.98 -16.36 22.92
C ASN A 50 -3.63 -15.88 22.37
N PHE A 51 -2.78 -16.87 22.07
CA PHE A 51 -1.44 -16.61 21.54
C PHE A 51 -1.47 -15.85 20.21
N TYR A 52 -2.48 -16.08 19.35
CA TYR A 52 -2.58 -15.39 18.07
C TYR A 52 -2.82 -13.88 18.25
N GLN A 53 -3.74 -13.50 19.14
CA GLN A 53 -3.98 -12.10 19.46
C GLN A 53 -2.75 -11.48 20.15
N TYR A 54 -2.10 -12.19 21.07
CA TYR A 54 -0.86 -11.71 21.70
C TYR A 54 0.25 -11.44 20.67
N ALA A 55 0.50 -12.37 19.75
CA ALA A 55 1.60 -12.28 18.80
C ALA A 55 1.30 -11.32 17.62
N CYS A 56 0.05 -11.25 17.17
CA CYS A 56 -0.32 -10.56 15.92
C CYS A 56 -1.29 -9.38 16.11
N GLY A 57 -1.88 -9.19 17.30
CA GLY A 57 -2.93 -8.21 17.56
C GLY A 57 -2.54 -6.79 17.20
N GLY A 58 -1.35 -6.35 17.61
CA GLY A 58 -0.82 -5.02 17.29
C GLY A 58 -0.56 -4.83 15.80
N TRP A 59 -0.20 -5.89 15.06
CA TRP A 59 -0.08 -5.84 13.60
C TRP A 59 -1.45 -5.66 12.94
N MET A 60 -2.45 -6.42 13.38
CA MET A 60 -3.81 -6.37 12.81
C MET A 60 -4.45 -4.99 12.99
N GLU A 61 -4.25 -4.37 14.15
CA GLU A 61 -4.73 -3.00 14.42
C GLU A 61 -4.12 -1.97 13.46
N LYS A 62 -2.81 -2.08 13.20
CA LYS A 62 -2.06 -1.15 12.33
C LYS A 62 -2.23 -1.43 10.83
N ASN A 63 -2.73 -2.61 10.47
CA ASN A 63 -2.84 -3.06 9.09
C ASN A 63 -4.25 -3.60 8.82
N PRO A 64 -5.28 -2.72 8.80
CA PRO A 64 -6.64 -3.11 8.44
C PRO A 64 -6.67 -3.62 6.98
N ILE A 65 -7.67 -4.43 6.65
CA ILE A 65 -7.83 -4.97 5.30
C ILE A 65 -8.12 -3.82 4.33
N PRO A 66 -7.27 -3.59 3.30
CA PRO A 66 -7.53 -2.59 2.28
C PRO A 66 -8.82 -2.91 1.52
N SER A 67 -9.54 -1.88 1.04
CA SER A 67 -10.84 -2.04 0.40
C SER A 67 -10.80 -2.84 -0.91
N ASP A 68 -9.64 -2.95 -1.55
CA ASP A 68 -9.39 -3.73 -2.76
C ASP A 68 -8.98 -5.18 -2.48
N GLN A 69 -8.91 -5.59 -1.22
CA GLN A 69 -8.42 -6.91 -0.80
C GLN A 69 -9.49 -7.67 -0.02
N ALA A 70 -9.67 -8.96 -0.32
CA ALA A 70 -10.55 -9.83 0.45
C ALA A 70 -9.93 -10.28 1.80
N ARG A 71 -8.59 -10.20 1.91
CA ARG A 71 -7.83 -10.58 3.11
C ARG A 71 -6.53 -9.78 3.17
N TRP A 72 -6.02 -9.57 4.37
CA TRP A 72 -4.73 -8.90 4.57
C TRP A 72 -3.86 -9.64 5.58
N SER A 73 -2.57 -9.70 5.27
CA SER A 73 -1.56 -10.40 6.09
C SER A 73 -0.19 -9.81 5.80
N VAL A 74 0.80 -10.18 6.60
CA VAL A 74 2.22 -9.85 6.36
C VAL A 74 2.67 -10.26 4.95
N TYR A 75 2.16 -11.39 4.42
CA TYR A 75 2.45 -11.84 3.06
C TYR A 75 1.76 -11.01 1.99
N GLY A 76 0.53 -10.53 2.26
CA GLY A 76 -0.19 -9.62 1.37
C GLY A 76 0.58 -8.31 1.21
N LYS A 77 1.01 -7.73 2.34
CA LYS A 77 1.85 -6.53 2.36
C LYS A 77 3.17 -6.74 1.59
N LEU A 78 3.91 -7.81 1.90
CA LEU A 78 5.16 -8.12 1.19
C LEU A 78 4.95 -8.30 -0.33
N SER A 79 3.86 -8.94 -0.75
CA SER A 79 3.53 -9.11 -2.16
C SER A 79 3.26 -7.76 -2.84
N GLN A 80 2.54 -6.86 -2.17
CA GLN A 80 2.27 -5.51 -2.66
C GLN A 80 3.56 -4.69 -2.77
N ASP A 81 4.44 -4.74 -1.75
CA ASP A 81 5.75 -4.08 -1.79
C ASP A 81 6.58 -4.60 -2.96
N ASN A 82 6.67 -5.93 -3.13
CA ASN A 82 7.37 -6.55 -4.25
C ASN A 82 6.81 -6.11 -5.61
N GLN A 83 5.49 -6.04 -5.75
CA GLN A 83 4.84 -5.57 -6.97
C GLN A 83 5.17 -4.10 -7.25
N SER A 84 5.09 -3.23 -6.23
CA SER A 84 5.43 -1.81 -6.35
C SER A 84 6.88 -1.62 -6.82
N ARG A 85 7.84 -2.31 -6.20
CA ARG A 85 9.27 -2.26 -6.56
C ARG A 85 9.53 -2.77 -7.99
N ARG A 86 8.88 -3.87 -8.36
CA ARG A 86 8.99 -4.44 -9.72
C ARG A 86 8.46 -3.45 -10.74
N SER A 87 7.28 -2.88 -10.52
CA SER A 87 6.67 -1.88 -11.38
C SER A 87 7.53 -0.62 -11.50
N ALA A 88 8.14 -0.16 -10.41
CA ALA A 88 9.10 0.94 -10.42
C ALA A 88 10.30 0.65 -11.34
N THR A 89 10.88 -0.54 -11.21
CA THR A 89 12.05 -0.98 -11.98
C THR A 89 11.72 -1.14 -13.46
N ILE A 90 10.59 -1.78 -13.77
CA ILE A 90 10.14 -1.96 -15.16
C ILE A 90 9.85 -0.60 -15.78
N SER A 91 9.15 0.29 -15.09
CA SER A 91 8.87 1.63 -15.61
C SER A 91 10.18 2.37 -15.91
N ARG A 92 11.13 2.40 -14.98
CA ARG A 92 12.44 3.03 -15.20
C ARG A 92 13.14 2.48 -16.44
N ARG A 93 13.11 1.16 -16.65
CA ARG A 93 13.76 0.50 -17.81
C ARG A 93 12.96 0.63 -19.11
N ALA A 94 11.63 0.64 -19.07
CA ALA A 94 10.77 0.72 -20.24
C ALA A 94 10.77 2.14 -20.86
N TRP A 95 11.05 3.16 -20.04
CA TRP A 95 11.20 4.55 -20.46
C TRP A 95 12.67 4.96 -20.71
N MET A 96 13.65 4.12 -20.37
CA MET A 96 15.04 4.32 -20.80
C MET A 96 15.17 4.06 -22.31
N LYS A 97 15.74 5.03 -23.03
CA LYS A 97 16.07 4.88 -24.44
C LYS A 97 17.19 3.83 -24.56
N PRO A 98 17.07 2.83 -25.46
CA PRO A 98 18.14 1.86 -25.64
C PRO A 98 19.47 2.55 -26.03
N PRO A 99 20.64 1.97 -25.67
CA PRO A 99 21.95 2.59 -25.88
C PRO A 99 22.29 2.84 -27.35
N SER A 100 21.57 2.20 -28.28
CA SER A 100 21.55 2.56 -29.70
C SER A 100 20.11 2.59 -30.22
N SER A 101 19.81 3.51 -31.14
CA SER A 101 18.54 3.57 -31.88
C SER A 101 18.25 2.30 -32.70
N SER A 102 19.22 1.39 -32.84
CA SER A 102 19.13 0.13 -33.58
C SER A 102 18.74 -1.08 -32.72
N SER A 103 18.74 -0.98 -31.39
CA SER A 103 18.39 -2.12 -30.54
C SER A 103 16.89 -2.12 -30.22
N ALA A 104 16.20 -3.18 -30.68
CA ALA A 104 14.79 -3.38 -30.39
C ALA A 104 14.57 -3.45 -28.86
N PRO A 105 13.48 -2.87 -28.33
CA PRO A 105 13.19 -2.91 -26.91
C PRO A 105 13.04 -4.36 -26.41
N SER A 106 13.48 -4.67 -25.19
CA SER A 106 13.34 -6.04 -24.63
C SER A 106 11.88 -6.53 -24.65
N PRO A 107 11.62 -7.84 -24.74
CA PRO A 107 10.25 -8.39 -24.66
C PRO A 107 9.46 -7.87 -23.45
N CYS A 108 10.12 -7.73 -22.30
CA CYS A 108 9.54 -7.15 -21.07
C CYS A 108 9.09 -5.69 -21.26
N SER A 109 9.91 -4.85 -21.89
CA SER A 109 9.53 -3.45 -22.16
C SER A 109 8.40 -3.31 -23.19
N ARG A 110 8.32 -4.23 -24.17
CA ARG A 110 7.25 -4.23 -25.18
C ARG A 110 5.91 -4.62 -24.58
N THR A 111 5.89 -5.73 -23.83
CA THR A 111 4.68 -6.22 -23.14
C THR A 111 4.17 -5.21 -22.12
N TRP A 112 5.05 -4.65 -21.29
CA TRP A 112 4.67 -3.61 -20.32
C TRP A 112 4.01 -2.38 -20.97
N ARG A 113 4.60 -1.84 -22.06
CA ARG A 113 4.02 -0.70 -22.77
C ARG A 113 2.69 -1.02 -23.47
N ALA A 114 2.48 -2.27 -23.88
CA ALA A 114 1.21 -2.70 -24.45
C ALA A 114 0.11 -2.79 -23.37
N SER A 115 0.45 -3.26 -22.17
CA SER A 115 -0.48 -3.34 -21.03
C SER A 115 -0.84 -1.98 -20.42
N MET A 116 -0.12 -0.91 -20.76
CA MET A 116 -0.39 0.46 -20.29
C MET A 116 -1.22 1.30 -21.28
N ARG A 117 -1.56 0.77 -22.46
CA ARG A 117 -2.50 1.42 -23.40
C ARG A 117 -3.91 0.97 -23.10
#